data_AF-A0A1C6R3C0-F1
#
_entry.id   AF-A0A1C6R3C0-F1
#
_cell.length_a   1.000
_cell.length_b   1.000
_cell.length_c   1.000
_cell.angle_alpha   90.00
_cell.angle_beta   90.00
_cell.angle_gamma   90.00
#
_symmetry.space_group_name_H-M   'P 1'
#
loop_
_entity.id
_entity.type
_entity.pdbx_description
1 polymer ?
#
loop_
_entity_poly.entity_id
_entity_poly.type
_entity_poly.pdbx_seq_one_letter_code
_entity_poly.pdbx_strand_id
1 'polypeptide(L)'
;MPGKAVLSAGTVLYRVHSLRYGGAEFNSVPAHCLYGEGRFDATRCERYPSLYAGLTPQAAPGETLLRSLPFDPLGGSRLLPRAAVRDRRLSVVRLMVPLEVVSLVGAADLAAVCQDSWLTQAEAREHAHTRDRAHWIRQRTDPWARGFVWPSKREPADRAVVLFGDRCPPGSVLDGRTRDGSGWTRCFSRTTND
;
A
#
# COMPACT_ATOMS: atom_id res chain seq x y z
N MET A 1 12.10 -13.23 -15.77
CA MET A 1 10.92 -12.40 -16.06
C MET A 1 10.21 -12.12 -14.76
N PRO A 2 9.79 -10.87 -14.47
CA PRO A 2 9.05 -10.55 -13.24
C PRO A 2 7.81 -11.43 -13.07
N GLY A 3 7.58 -11.93 -11.86
CA GLY A 3 6.43 -12.78 -11.54
C GLY A 3 5.11 -12.00 -11.62
N LYS A 4 4.06 -12.67 -12.09
CA LYS A 4 2.70 -12.11 -12.13
C LYS A 4 1.87 -12.66 -10.96
N ALA A 5 1.11 -11.78 -10.32
CA ALA A 5 -0.01 -12.14 -9.48
C ALA A 5 -1.29 -11.51 -10.04
N VAL A 6 -2.41 -12.22 -9.96
CA VAL A 6 -3.71 -11.72 -10.40
C VAL A 6 -4.55 -11.38 -9.18
N LEU A 7 -4.95 -10.12 -9.07
CA LEU A 7 -6.00 -9.70 -8.15
C LEU A 7 -7.34 -9.85 -8.87
N SER A 8 -8.12 -10.87 -8.52
CA SER A 8 -9.38 -11.19 -9.21
C SER A 8 -10.41 -10.07 -9.09
N ALA A 9 -11.33 -10.00 -10.06
CA ALA A 9 -12.55 -9.21 -9.88
C ALA A 9 -13.29 -9.65 -8.60
N GLY A 10 -13.90 -8.70 -7.91
CA GLY A 10 -14.50 -8.92 -6.61
C GLY A 10 -13.53 -8.88 -5.44
N THR A 11 -12.21 -8.81 -5.64
CA THR A 11 -11.23 -8.67 -4.55
C THR A 11 -11.55 -7.42 -3.72
N VAL A 12 -11.65 -7.60 -2.41
CA VAL A 12 -11.84 -6.53 -1.45
C VAL A 12 -10.48 -6.01 -1.02
N LEU A 13 -10.32 -4.69 -1.07
CA LEU A 13 -9.10 -4.00 -0.64
C LEU A 13 -9.44 -3.02 0.49
N TYR A 14 -8.52 -2.90 1.44
CA TYR A 14 -8.64 -2.00 2.58
C TYR A 14 -7.65 -0.87 2.40
N ARG A 15 -8.10 0.37 2.50
CA ARG A 15 -7.25 1.53 2.22
C ARG A 15 -7.34 2.57 3.30
N VAL A 16 -6.21 2.90 3.90
CA VAL A 16 -6.07 4.12 4.71
C VAL A 16 -5.68 5.27 3.78
N HIS A 17 -6.45 6.36 3.80
CA HIS A 17 -6.19 7.52 2.95
C HIS A 17 -6.53 8.83 3.67
N SER A 18 -6.06 9.97 3.16
CA SER A 18 -6.50 11.28 3.67
C SER A 18 -7.98 11.50 3.36
N LEU A 19 -8.69 12.18 4.28
CA LEU A 19 -10.09 12.61 4.11
C LEU A 19 -10.32 13.49 2.87
N ARG A 20 -9.26 14.03 2.26
CA ARG A 20 -9.32 14.84 1.04
C ARG A 20 -9.58 14.03 -0.24
N TYR A 21 -9.45 12.71 -0.17
CA TYR A 21 -9.63 11.81 -1.33
C TYR A 21 -10.81 10.86 -1.09
N GLY A 22 -11.50 10.49 -2.17
CA GLY A 22 -12.45 9.36 -2.17
C GLY A 22 -11.75 8.02 -1.88
N GLY A 23 -12.51 7.03 -1.43
CA GLY A 23 -11.96 5.71 -1.08
C GLY A 23 -11.31 5.01 -2.28
N ALA A 24 -11.92 5.10 -3.45
CA ALA A 24 -11.40 4.60 -4.72
C ALA A 24 -10.51 5.59 -5.49
N GLU A 25 -10.32 6.81 -4.99
CA GLU A 25 -9.62 7.88 -5.73
C GLU A 25 -8.09 7.72 -5.64
N PHE A 26 -7.41 7.61 -6.77
CA PHE A 26 -5.95 7.48 -6.80
C PHE A 26 -5.27 8.81 -6.43
N ASN A 27 -4.21 8.76 -5.62
CA ASN A 27 -3.39 9.92 -5.31
C ASN A 27 -2.52 10.29 -6.53
N SER A 28 -2.83 11.42 -7.16
CA SER A 28 -2.09 11.95 -8.31
C SER A 28 -0.95 12.90 -7.95
N VAL A 29 -0.77 13.22 -6.66
CA VAL A 29 0.28 14.12 -6.20
C VAL A 29 1.61 13.36 -6.18
N PRO A 30 2.58 13.74 -7.04
CA PRO A 30 3.88 13.09 -7.05
C PRO A 30 4.65 13.42 -5.77
N ALA A 31 5.33 12.43 -5.22
CA ALA A 31 6.25 12.62 -4.12
C ALA A 31 7.47 13.45 -4.57
N HIS A 32 8.14 14.07 -3.60
CA HIS A 32 9.45 14.66 -3.83
C HIS A 32 10.45 13.55 -4.17
N CYS A 33 11.49 13.85 -4.95
CA CYS A 33 12.46 12.84 -5.36
C CYS A 33 13.25 12.27 -4.17
N LEU A 34 13.50 13.10 -3.16
CA LEU A 34 14.25 12.73 -1.95
C LEU A 34 13.39 12.52 -0.70
N TYR A 35 12.15 13.03 -0.69
CA TYR A 35 11.28 13.05 0.49
C TYR A 35 9.89 12.51 0.14
N GLY A 36 9.12 12.11 1.15
CA GLY A 36 7.73 11.70 0.97
C GLY A 36 7.47 10.30 1.51
N GLU A 37 6.20 9.93 1.50
CA GLU A 37 5.70 8.90 2.40
C GLU A 37 5.76 7.48 1.84
N GLY A 38 5.40 7.24 0.58
CA GLY A 38 5.24 5.88 0.05
C GLY A 38 6.47 5.35 -0.69
N ARG A 39 6.62 4.03 -0.64
CA ARG A 39 7.79 3.29 -1.15
C ARG A 39 7.86 3.23 -2.68
N PHE A 40 6.69 3.21 -3.30
CA PHE A 40 6.47 3.05 -4.74
C PHE A 40 5.66 4.22 -5.31
N ASP A 41 5.80 5.41 -4.72
CA ASP A 41 5.11 6.60 -5.18
C ASP A 41 5.71 7.11 -6.48
N ALA A 42 4.84 7.70 -7.31
CA ALA A 42 5.24 8.56 -8.40
C ALA A 42 6.15 9.69 -7.91
N THR A 43 7.07 10.13 -8.77
CA THR A 43 7.92 11.29 -8.53
C THR A 43 7.74 12.30 -9.66
N ARG A 44 8.47 13.43 -9.62
CA ARG A 44 8.47 14.38 -10.73
C ARG A 44 9.07 13.78 -12.01
N CYS A 45 9.97 12.80 -11.88
CA CYS A 45 10.63 12.14 -13.01
C CYS A 45 9.70 11.13 -13.71
N GLU A 46 8.83 10.46 -12.94
CA GLU A 46 7.83 9.53 -13.47
C GLU A 46 6.52 9.71 -12.71
N ARG A 47 5.52 10.29 -13.40
CA ARG A 47 4.24 10.68 -12.80
C ARG A 47 3.16 9.65 -13.11
N TYR A 48 2.52 9.14 -12.08
CA TYR A 48 1.34 8.28 -12.19
C TYR A 48 0.48 8.42 -10.93
N PRO A 49 -0.86 8.36 -11.03
CA PRO A 49 -1.70 8.23 -9.86
C PRO A 49 -1.45 6.89 -9.17
N SER A 50 -1.45 6.86 -7.84
CA SER A 50 -1.22 5.63 -7.05
C SER A 50 -2.28 5.41 -5.99
N LEU A 51 -2.62 4.14 -5.75
CA LEU A 51 -3.53 3.71 -4.70
C LEU A 51 -2.88 2.59 -3.88
N TYR A 52 -2.63 2.85 -2.60
CA TYR A 52 -2.15 1.83 -1.67
C TYR A 52 -3.31 1.19 -0.92
N ALA A 53 -3.24 -0.12 -0.73
CA ALA A 53 -4.21 -0.88 0.03
C ALA A 53 -3.57 -2.14 0.65
N GLY A 54 -4.28 -2.76 1.59
CA GLY A 54 -4.04 -4.11 2.08
C GLY A 54 -5.10 -5.09 1.59
N LEU A 55 -4.76 -6.38 1.49
CA LEU A 55 -5.74 -7.44 1.19
C LEU A 55 -6.58 -7.81 2.40
N THR A 56 -6.13 -7.51 3.62
CA THR A 56 -6.97 -7.60 4.82
C THR A 56 -7.02 -6.25 5.57
N PRO A 57 -7.97 -6.09 6.52
CA PRO A 57 -8.06 -4.89 7.35
C PRO A 57 -6.76 -4.57 8.10
N GLN A 58 -5.93 -5.57 8.41
CA GLN A 58 -4.72 -5.45 9.22
C GLN A 58 -3.52 -4.92 8.41
N ALA A 59 -3.35 -5.33 7.15
CA ALA A 59 -2.26 -4.81 6.30
C ALA A 59 -2.40 -3.31 5.99
N ALA A 60 -3.62 -2.80 5.84
CA ALA A 60 -3.82 -1.42 5.38
C ALA A 60 -3.28 -0.35 6.36
N PRO A 61 -3.56 -0.43 7.67
CA PRO A 61 -2.89 0.39 8.68
C PRO A 61 -1.41 0.04 8.84
N GLY A 62 -1.05 -1.24 8.73
CA GLY A 62 0.33 -1.73 8.82
C GLY A 62 1.28 -0.92 7.94
N GLU A 63 0.94 -0.80 6.66
CA GLU A 63 1.79 -0.10 5.71
C GLU A 63 1.56 1.40 5.63
N THR A 64 0.38 1.91 6.00
CA THR A 64 0.12 3.35 5.87
C THR A 64 0.46 4.14 7.14
N LEU A 65 0.24 3.56 8.32
CA LEU A 65 0.33 4.24 9.61
C LEU A 65 1.45 3.68 10.49
N LEU A 66 1.65 2.36 10.46
CA LEU A 66 2.58 1.67 11.37
C LEU A 66 3.96 1.42 10.74
N ARG A 67 4.14 1.65 9.43
CA ARG A 67 5.40 1.34 8.73
C ARG A 67 6.60 2.02 9.35
N SER A 68 6.45 3.25 9.84
CA SER A 68 7.53 4.08 10.38
C SER A 68 7.66 4.06 11.91
N LEU A 69 6.83 3.30 12.62
CA LEU A 69 6.95 3.20 14.09
C LEU A 69 7.98 2.13 14.46
N PRO A 70 9.02 2.43 15.27
CA PRO A 70 9.97 1.42 15.69
C PRO A 70 9.27 0.27 16.44
N PHE A 71 9.89 -0.91 16.43
CA PHE A 71 9.49 -1.95 17.38
C PHE A 71 9.87 -1.49 18.78
N ASP A 72 8.96 -1.68 19.75
CA ASP A 72 9.32 -1.58 21.15
C ASP A 72 10.10 -2.86 21.52
N PRO A 73 11.39 -2.77 21.89
CA PRO A 73 12.20 -3.93 22.25
C PRO A 73 11.66 -4.69 23.46
N LEU A 74 10.82 -4.05 24.30
CA LEU A 74 10.23 -4.63 25.49
C LEU A 74 8.84 -5.23 25.25
N GLY A 75 8.37 -5.24 23.99
CA GLY A 75 7.08 -5.81 23.62
C GLY A 75 5.87 -4.97 24.02
N GLY A 76 6.08 -3.69 24.35
CA GLY A 76 5.00 -2.76 24.72
C GLY A 76 4.02 -2.47 23.59
N SER A 77 2.85 -1.95 23.98
CA SER A 77 1.83 -1.50 23.03
C SER A 77 2.33 -0.31 22.22
N ARG A 78 2.27 -0.42 20.88
CA ARG A 78 2.64 0.69 19.99
C ARG A 78 1.56 1.77 20.00
N LEU A 79 1.89 2.92 20.58
CA LEU A 79 1.02 4.09 20.55
C LEU A 79 1.16 4.78 19.20
N LEU A 80 0.07 4.77 18.42
CA LEU A 80 -0.03 5.55 17.20
C LEU A 80 -0.40 7.00 17.58
N PRO A 81 0.41 8.01 17.22
CA PRO A 81 0.08 9.40 17.54
C PRO A 81 -1.29 9.76 16.96
N ARG A 82 -2.16 10.42 17.75
CA ARG A 82 -3.49 10.86 17.26
C ARG A 82 -3.38 11.69 15.98
N ALA A 83 -2.33 12.49 15.84
CA ALA A 83 -2.03 13.26 14.64
C ALA A 83 -1.86 12.40 13.38
N ALA A 84 -1.37 11.17 13.50
CA ALA A 84 -1.22 10.26 12.37
C ALA A 84 -2.57 9.71 11.85
N VAL A 85 -3.63 9.80 12.66
CA VAL A 85 -4.96 9.23 12.35
C VAL A 85 -6.01 10.32 12.09
N ARG A 86 -5.90 11.50 12.71
CA ARG A 86 -6.94 12.54 12.74
C ARG A 86 -7.54 12.86 11.37
N ASP A 87 -6.70 12.97 10.34
CA ASP A 87 -7.13 13.36 8.99
C ASP A 87 -7.11 12.18 7.99
N ARG A 88 -7.22 10.96 8.51
CA ARG A 88 -7.22 9.71 7.75
C ARG A 88 -8.53 8.94 7.94
N ARG A 89 -8.92 8.19 6.92
CA ARG A 89 -10.04 7.25 6.93
C ARG A 89 -9.58 5.90 6.41
N LEU A 90 -10.11 4.82 6.98
CA LEU A 90 -10.04 3.49 6.37
C LEU A 90 -11.31 3.25 5.56
N SER A 91 -11.14 3.03 4.27
CA SER A 91 -12.21 2.70 3.34
C SER A 91 -12.04 1.28 2.82
N VAL A 92 -13.16 0.65 2.51
CA VAL A 92 -13.19 -0.63 1.82
C VAL A 92 -13.48 -0.33 0.36
N VAL A 93 -12.66 -0.83 -0.55
CA VAL A 93 -12.88 -0.72 -2.00
C VAL A 93 -12.89 -2.11 -2.63
N ARG A 94 -13.45 -2.22 -3.82
CA ARG A 94 -13.57 -3.47 -4.55
C ARG A 94 -13.01 -3.35 -5.95
N LEU A 95 -12.25 -4.36 -6.37
CA LEU A 95 -11.84 -4.51 -7.75
C LEU A 95 -13.01 -4.99 -8.60
N MET A 96 -13.28 -4.30 -9.69
CA MET A 96 -14.38 -4.64 -10.61
C MET A 96 -13.92 -5.49 -11.80
N VAL A 97 -12.62 -5.50 -12.05
CA VAL A 97 -11.97 -6.29 -13.11
C VAL A 97 -10.74 -6.99 -12.52
N PRO A 98 -10.30 -8.11 -13.10
CA PRO A 98 -9.02 -8.69 -12.71
C PRO A 98 -7.88 -7.73 -13.06
N LEU A 99 -6.92 -7.57 -12.14
CA LEU A 99 -5.72 -6.76 -12.34
C LEU A 99 -4.47 -7.64 -12.23
N GLU A 100 -3.64 -7.63 -13.26
CA GLU A 100 -2.30 -8.21 -13.18
C GLU A 100 -1.35 -7.25 -12.47
N VAL A 101 -0.66 -7.74 -11.45
CA VAL A 101 0.32 -6.99 -10.66
C VAL A 101 1.64 -7.75 -10.61
N VAL A 102 2.75 -7.05 -10.41
CA VAL A 102 4.05 -7.71 -10.19
C VAL A 102 4.05 -8.31 -8.78
N SER A 103 4.32 -9.61 -8.70
CA SER A 103 4.58 -10.26 -7.43
C SER A 103 5.96 -9.85 -6.92
N LEU A 104 6.04 -9.41 -5.67
CA LEU A 104 7.26 -9.13 -4.91
C LEU A 104 7.23 -9.91 -3.59
N VAL A 105 6.69 -11.13 -3.61
CA VAL A 105 6.35 -11.91 -2.42
C VAL A 105 7.51 -12.80 -1.98
N GLY A 106 8.07 -13.56 -2.91
CA GLY A 106 9.15 -14.51 -2.62
C GLY A 106 10.53 -14.02 -3.04
N ALA A 107 11.57 -14.75 -2.62
CA ALA A 107 12.94 -14.48 -3.06
C ALA A 107 13.09 -14.59 -4.59
N ALA A 108 12.40 -15.56 -5.22
CA ALA A 108 12.40 -15.73 -6.68
C ALA A 108 11.77 -14.52 -7.40
N ASP A 109 10.68 -13.98 -6.85
CA ASP A 109 10.01 -12.79 -7.39
C ASP A 109 10.92 -11.56 -7.32
N LEU A 110 11.58 -11.36 -6.18
CA LEU A 110 12.51 -10.25 -5.96
C LEU A 110 13.75 -10.39 -6.86
N ALA A 111 14.31 -11.59 -6.98
CA ALA A 111 15.43 -11.86 -7.88
C ALA A 111 15.04 -11.58 -9.35
N ALA A 112 13.80 -11.88 -9.75
CA ALA A 112 13.30 -11.61 -11.09
C ALA A 112 13.21 -10.12 -11.44
N VAL A 113 13.21 -9.23 -10.44
CA VAL A 113 13.33 -7.78 -10.59
C VAL A 113 14.72 -7.26 -10.15
N CYS A 114 15.71 -8.14 -10.06
CA CYS A 114 17.08 -7.84 -9.65
C CYS A 114 17.17 -7.14 -8.28
N GLN A 115 16.29 -7.51 -7.33
CA GLN A 115 16.27 -7.01 -5.97
C GLN A 115 16.26 -8.16 -4.96
N ASP A 116 16.37 -7.82 -3.68
CA ASP A 116 16.17 -8.72 -2.55
C ASP A 116 15.08 -8.16 -1.61
N SER A 117 14.99 -8.72 -0.39
CA SER A 117 14.01 -8.31 0.62
C SER A 117 14.05 -6.82 0.98
N TRP A 118 15.17 -6.13 0.73
CA TRP A 118 15.30 -4.69 0.90
C TRP A 118 14.17 -3.94 0.20
N LEU A 119 13.80 -4.31 -1.01
CA LEU A 119 12.77 -3.59 -1.78
C LEU A 119 11.42 -3.53 -1.06
N THR A 120 11.07 -4.53 -0.25
CA THR A 120 9.78 -4.61 0.45
C THR A 120 9.88 -4.31 1.94
N GLN A 121 11.11 -4.24 2.48
CA GLN A 121 11.37 -3.98 3.90
C GLN A 121 12.01 -2.61 4.18
N ALA A 122 12.45 -1.89 3.14
CA ALA A 122 13.10 -0.59 3.23
C ALA A 122 12.36 0.40 4.13
N GLU A 123 13.13 1.19 4.88
CA GLU A 123 12.61 2.25 5.75
C GLU A 123 12.33 3.54 4.96
N ALA A 124 11.59 4.46 5.58
CA ALA A 124 11.19 5.72 4.95
C ALA A 124 12.36 6.54 4.40
N ARG A 125 13.52 6.51 5.07
CA ARG A 125 14.76 7.19 4.62
C ARG A 125 15.31 6.64 3.31
N GLU A 126 14.92 5.43 2.92
CA GLU A 126 15.37 4.74 1.71
C GLU A 126 14.35 4.81 0.58
N HIS A 127 13.18 5.43 0.81
CA HIS A 127 12.09 5.46 -0.17
C HIS A 127 12.48 6.15 -1.49
N ALA A 128 13.44 7.07 -1.48
CA ALA A 128 13.97 7.63 -2.72
C ALA A 128 14.52 6.53 -3.66
N HIS A 129 15.25 5.56 -3.09
CA HIS A 129 15.82 4.44 -3.84
C HIS A 129 14.77 3.42 -4.27
N THR A 130 13.80 3.11 -3.40
CA THR A 130 12.75 2.16 -3.79
C THR A 130 11.80 2.73 -4.84
N ARG A 131 11.59 4.04 -4.89
CA ARG A 131 10.83 4.70 -5.99
C ARG A 131 11.57 4.62 -7.30
N ASP A 132 12.88 4.85 -7.31
CA ASP A 132 13.70 4.66 -8.51
C ASP A 132 13.63 3.22 -9.02
N ARG A 133 13.72 2.23 -8.12
CA ARG A 133 13.49 0.83 -8.47
C ARG A 133 12.06 0.57 -8.96
N ALA A 134 11.04 1.17 -8.34
CA ALA A 134 9.65 1.03 -8.78
C ALA A 134 9.48 1.48 -10.22
N HIS A 135 10.03 2.63 -10.58
CA HIS A 135 10.00 3.21 -11.93
C HIS A 135 10.63 2.26 -12.95
N TRP A 136 11.82 1.73 -12.63
CA TRP A 136 12.47 0.72 -13.46
C TRP A 136 11.62 -0.56 -13.62
N ILE A 137 11.01 -1.05 -12.53
CA ILE A 137 10.14 -2.24 -12.60
C ILE A 137 8.91 -1.94 -13.47
N ARG A 138 8.29 -0.77 -13.30
CA ARG A 138 7.14 -0.33 -14.10
C ARG A 138 7.48 -0.30 -15.58
N GLN A 139 8.63 0.26 -15.96
CA GLN A 139 9.08 0.31 -17.36
C GLN A 139 9.32 -1.09 -17.93
N ARG A 140 9.94 -1.99 -17.16
CA ARG A 140 10.21 -3.39 -17.54
C ARG A 140 8.95 -4.26 -17.70
N THR A 141 7.85 -3.83 -17.10
CA THR A 141 6.59 -4.59 -17.03
C THR A 141 5.45 -3.89 -17.76
N ASP A 142 5.76 -2.84 -18.51
CA ASP A 142 4.82 -2.18 -19.38
C ASP A 142 4.39 -3.12 -20.53
N PRO A 143 3.11 -3.12 -20.95
CA PRO A 143 1.99 -2.35 -20.41
C PRO A 143 1.17 -3.09 -19.33
N TRP A 144 1.55 -4.32 -18.98
CA TRP A 144 0.65 -5.25 -18.28
C TRP A 144 0.56 -4.99 -16.78
N ALA A 145 1.64 -4.57 -16.12
CA ALA A 145 1.64 -4.43 -14.66
C ALA A 145 0.82 -3.23 -14.21
N ARG A 146 -0.34 -3.51 -13.60
CA ARG A 146 -1.26 -2.51 -13.04
C ARG A 146 -0.92 -2.10 -11.62
N GLY A 147 0.09 -2.72 -11.02
CA GLY A 147 0.47 -2.51 -9.63
C GLY A 147 1.53 -3.50 -9.17
N PHE A 148 1.87 -3.44 -7.88
CA PHE A 148 2.73 -4.41 -7.19
C PHE A 148 1.99 -5.02 -6.00
N VAL A 149 2.36 -6.24 -5.62
CA VAL A 149 1.91 -6.91 -4.39
C VAL A 149 3.10 -7.46 -3.62
N TRP A 150 3.14 -7.23 -2.31
CA TRP A 150 4.22 -7.68 -1.44
C TRP A 150 3.71 -8.02 -0.03
N PRO A 151 4.48 -8.77 0.79
CA PRO A 151 4.11 -9.05 2.17
C PRO A 151 4.13 -7.76 2.99
N SER A 152 3.09 -7.53 3.80
CA SER A 152 3.08 -6.38 4.71
C SER A 152 4.25 -6.50 5.70
N LYS A 153 5.04 -5.44 5.86
CA LYS A 153 6.19 -5.43 6.78
C LYS A 153 5.80 -5.77 8.22
N ARG A 154 4.61 -5.35 8.64
CA ARG A 154 4.11 -5.56 10.02
C ARG A 154 3.34 -6.84 10.21
N GLU A 155 2.78 -7.38 9.13
CA GLU A 155 2.04 -8.64 9.13
C GLU A 155 2.43 -9.43 7.88
N PRO A 156 3.55 -10.17 7.89
CA PRO A 156 4.07 -10.87 6.72
C PRO A 156 3.11 -11.93 6.15
N ALA A 157 2.16 -12.42 6.96
CA ALA A 157 1.11 -13.32 6.50
C ALA A 157 0.11 -12.62 5.55
N ASP A 158 0.04 -11.29 5.60
CA ASP A 158 -0.84 -10.47 4.79
C ASP A 158 -0.09 -9.78 3.65
N ARG A 159 -0.81 -9.13 2.74
CA ARG A 159 -0.29 -8.48 1.54
C ARG A 159 -0.71 -7.02 1.46
N ALA A 160 0.26 -6.20 1.11
CA ALA A 160 0.05 -4.83 0.67
C ALA A 160 0.12 -4.76 -0.85
N VAL A 161 -0.61 -3.80 -1.40
CA VAL A 161 -0.75 -3.56 -2.83
C VAL A 161 -0.59 -2.07 -3.10
N VAL A 162 0.09 -1.75 -4.20
CA VAL A 162 0.01 -0.44 -4.85
C VAL A 162 -0.56 -0.66 -6.25
N LEU A 163 -1.56 0.13 -6.63
CA LEU A 163 -2.13 0.15 -7.98
C LEU A 163 -1.73 1.45 -8.69
N PHE A 164 -1.46 1.36 -9.99
CA PHE A 164 -1.09 2.48 -10.85
C PHE A 164 -2.30 2.93 -11.68
N GLY A 165 -2.82 4.13 -11.40
CA GLY A 165 -4.08 4.62 -11.95
C GLY A 165 -4.03 4.91 -13.44
N ASP A 166 -2.85 5.22 -13.99
CA ASP A 166 -2.60 5.37 -15.42
C ASP A 166 -2.67 4.04 -16.20
N ARG A 167 -2.53 2.92 -15.49
CA ARG A 167 -2.61 1.57 -16.07
C ARG A 167 -3.93 0.88 -15.72
N CYS A 168 -4.63 1.29 -14.66
CA CYS A 168 -5.90 0.70 -14.30
C CYS A 168 -7.02 1.21 -15.24
N PRO A 169 -7.86 0.33 -15.83
CA PRO A 169 -9.03 0.76 -16.58
C PRO A 169 -9.95 1.65 -15.73
N PRO A 170 -10.64 2.65 -16.30
CA PRO A 170 -11.65 3.42 -15.58
C PRO A 170 -12.69 2.52 -14.91
N GLY A 171 -13.06 2.82 -13.66
CA GLY A 171 -14.02 2.01 -12.89
C GLY A 171 -13.50 0.66 -12.39
N SER A 172 -12.20 0.36 -12.56
CA SER A 172 -11.58 -0.87 -12.04
C SER A 172 -11.57 -0.96 -10.52
N VAL A 173 -11.60 0.18 -9.81
CA VAL A 173 -11.70 0.27 -8.35
C VAL A 173 -12.92 1.10 -8.01
N LEU A 174 -13.82 0.56 -7.19
CA LEU A 174 -15.01 1.27 -6.70
C LEU A 174 -15.08 1.22 -5.17
N ASP A 175 -15.70 2.22 -4.58
CA ASP A 175 -16.02 2.21 -3.15
C ASP A 175 -16.92 1.01 -2.84
N GLY A 176 -16.51 0.21 -1.86
CA GLY A 176 -17.33 -0.87 -1.32
C GLY A 176 -18.48 -0.24 -0.55
N ARG A 177 -19.73 -0.65 -0.84
CA ARG A 177 -20.86 -0.24 -0.01
C ARG A 177 -20.57 -0.62 1.45
N THR A 178 -20.52 0.37 2.33
CA THR A 178 -20.39 0.20 3.78
C THR A 178 -21.55 -0.65 4.27
N ARG A 179 -21.29 -1.80 4.92
CA ARG A 179 -22.24 -2.38 5.88
C ARG A 179 -22.00 -1.68 7.21
N ASP A 180 -23.06 -1.22 7.85
CA ASP A 180 -23.04 -0.33 8.99
C ASP A 180 -22.12 -0.77 10.15
N GLY A 181 -21.13 0.06 10.46
CA GLY A 181 -21.10 0.81 11.72
C GLY A 181 -20.78 0.15 13.06
N SER A 182 -20.52 -1.16 13.21
CA SER A 182 -20.36 -1.76 14.56
C SER A 182 -19.05 -2.52 14.86
N GLY A 183 -18.09 -2.61 13.93
CA GLY A 183 -16.90 -3.47 14.11
C GLY A 183 -15.59 -2.81 14.58
N TRP A 184 -15.52 -1.49 14.70
CA TRP A 184 -14.22 -0.78 14.67
C TRP A 184 -13.51 -0.61 16.01
N THR A 185 -14.23 -0.66 17.13
CA THR A 185 -13.67 -0.34 18.45
C THR A 185 -12.74 -1.41 19.02
N ARG A 186 -12.63 -2.61 18.41
CA ARG A 186 -11.79 -3.70 18.95
C ARG A 186 -10.32 -3.70 18.53
N CYS A 187 -9.90 -2.93 17.52
CA CYS A 187 -8.49 -2.88 17.11
C CYS A 187 -7.64 -1.82 17.84
N PHE A 188 -8.26 -0.93 18.63
CA PHE A 188 -7.54 0.13 19.36
C PHE A 188 -7.99 0.28 20.83
N SER A 189 -8.54 -0.77 21.44
CA SER A 189 -8.97 -0.72 22.85
C SER A 189 -7.85 -1.12 23.83
N ARG A 190 -7.00 -0.15 24.16
CA ARG A 190 -6.66 0.20 25.55
C ARG A 190 -5.90 1.53 25.56
N THR A 191 -6.64 2.63 25.41
CA THR A 191 -6.23 3.89 26.02
C THR A 191 -6.71 3.82 27.46
N THR A 192 -5.81 3.57 28.39
CA THR A 192 -6.10 3.81 29.81
C THR A 192 -5.63 5.22 30.13
N ASN A 193 -6.52 5.94 30.81
CA ASN A 193 -6.38 7.28 31.32
C ASN A 193 -5.30 7.32 32.42
N ASP A 194 -4.28 8.15 32.24
CA ASP A 194 -3.86 9.26 33.14
C ASP A 194 -2.61 9.95 32.58
#